data_AF-A0A3E0QRM5-F1
#
_entry.id   AF-A0A3E0QRM5-F1
#
_cell.length_a   1.000
_cell.length_b   1.000
_cell.length_c   1.000
_cell.angle_alpha   90.00
_cell.angle_beta   90.00
_cell.angle_gamma   90.00
#
_symmetry.space_group_name_H-M   'P 1'
#
loop_
_entity.id
_entity.type
_entity.pdbx_description
1 polymer ?
#
loop_
_entity_poly.entity_id
_entity_poly.type
_entity_poly.pdbx_seq_one_letter_code
_entity_poly.pdbx_strand_id
1 'polypeptide(L)'
;MGQFFYFLHAIGAVGMGIYLVLPFLVGRITQLSSEGQAGFADGVLIANRVAQFCLVLQLLTGGYMMTLADYSVLWSTLTLVLFLGIGALGGIMTKPLKAIVAAAKSGESAAGAISRVRLFSILLLVLYVAIIFVMQYSNI
;
A
#
# COMPACT_ATOMS: atom_id res chain seq x y z
N MET A 1 21.53 -10.24 16.27
CA MET A 1 20.91 -10.28 14.93
C MET A 1 19.39 -10.16 14.96
N GLY A 2 18.64 -10.92 15.78
CA GLY A 2 17.17 -10.85 15.80
C GLY A 2 16.58 -9.44 15.96
N GLN A 3 17.05 -8.66 16.94
CA GLN A 3 16.58 -7.28 17.19
C GLN A 3 16.73 -6.35 15.97
N PHE A 4 17.76 -6.54 15.16
CA PHE A 4 17.99 -5.73 13.96
C PHE A 4 16.94 -6.04 12.87
N PHE A 5 16.60 -7.31 12.65
CA PHE A 5 15.55 -7.70 11.71
C PHE A 5 14.17 -7.24 12.16
N TYR A 6 13.86 -7.31 13.46
CA TYR A 6 12.62 -6.74 14.00
C TYR A 6 12.54 -5.23 13.78
N PHE A 7 13.64 -4.51 13.99
CA PHE A 7 13.70 -3.07 13.72
C PHE A 7 13.47 -2.75 12.24
N LEU A 8 14.13 -3.45 11.32
CA LEU A 8 13.91 -3.28 9.88
C LEU A 8 12.48 -3.63 9.46
N HIS A 9 11.90 -4.69 10.03
CA HIS A 9 10.52 -5.07 9.79
C HIS A 9 9.54 -3.99 10.25
N ALA A 10 9.79 -3.38 11.42
CA ALA A 10 9.02 -2.27 11.94
C ALA A 10 9.15 -1.01 11.05
N ILE A 11 10.35 -0.70 10.53
CA ILE A 11 10.54 0.38 9.55
C ILE A 11 9.69 0.12 8.29
N GLY A 12 9.72 -1.12 7.78
CA GLY A 12 8.86 -1.53 6.67
C GLY A 12 7.38 -1.24 6.96
N ALA A 13 6.90 -1.64 8.14
CA ALA A 13 5.52 -1.43 8.55
C ALA A 13 5.16 0.06 8.61
N VAL A 14 6.01 0.87 9.26
CA VAL A 14 5.79 2.33 9.34
C VAL A 14 5.75 2.96 7.94
N GLY A 15 6.65 2.55 7.04
CA GLY A 15 6.70 3.07 5.68
C GLY A 15 5.47 2.74 4.83
N MET A 16 4.78 1.63 5.12
CA MET A 16 3.50 1.29 4.49
C MET A 16 2.30 2.03 5.10
N GLY A 17 2.49 2.79 6.19
CA GLY A 17 1.46 3.55 6.89
C GLY A 17 0.63 4.48 6.02
N ILE A 18 1.16 4.91 4.86
CA ILE A 18 0.41 5.70 3.88
C ILE A 18 -0.90 5.04 3.44
N TYR A 19 -0.96 3.70 3.38
CA TYR A 19 -2.18 2.99 2.99
C TYR A 19 -3.32 3.13 4.01
N LEU A 20 -3.02 3.50 5.26
CA LEU A 20 -4.05 3.80 6.26
C LEU A 20 -4.80 5.11 5.96
N VAL A 21 -4.09 6.10 5.42
CA VAL A 21 -4.64 7.45 5.23
C VAL A 21 -5.04 7.74 3.78
N LEU A 22 -4.54 6.95 2.83
CA LEU A 22 -4.74 7.14 1.40
C LEU A 22 -6.20 7.31 0.97
N PRO A 23 -7.20 6.53 1.44
CA PRO A 23 -8.58 6.72 1.00
C PRO A 23 -9.16 8.09 1.39
N PHE A 24 -8.73 8.65 2.51
CA PHE A 24 -9.15 9.98 2.96
C PHE A 24 -8.50 11.08 2.13
N LEU A 25 -7.22 10.92 1.79
CA LEU A 25 -6.50 11.84 0.91
C LEU A 25 -7.10 11.85 -0.50
N VAL A 26 -7.28 10.66 -1.10
CA VAL A 26 -7.89 10.52 -2.43
C VAL A 26 -9.32 11.00 -2.45
N GLY A 27 -10.07 10.87 -1.35
CA GLY A 27 -11.44 11.39 -1.24
C GLY A 27 -11.55 12.91 -1.44
N ARG A 28 -10.45 13.66 -1.32
CA ARG A 28 -10.40 15.12 -1.54
C ARG A 28 -9.94 15.51 -2.95
N ILE A 29 -9.45 14.58 -3.76
CA ILE A 29 -8.82 14.90 -5.05
C ILE A 29 -9.79 15.57 -6.03
N THR A 30 -11.08 15.22 -6.01
CA THR A 30 -12.09 15.80 -6.89
C THR A 30 -12.42 17.26 -6.55
N GLN A 31 -12.00 17.75 -5.38
CA GLN A 31 -12.19 19.13 -4.96
C GLN A 31 -11.05 20.04 -5.45
N LEU A 32 -10.00 19.47 -6.04
CA LEU A 32 -8.84 20.19 -6.54
C LEU A 32 -9.04 20.62 -8.00
N SER A 33 -8.38 21.71 -8.39
CA SER A 33 -8.21 22.08 -9.80
C SER A 33 -7.49 20.97 -10.58
N SER A 34 -7.58 20.96 -11.90
CA SER A 34 -6.89 19.95 -12.73
C SER A 34 -5.38 19.89 -12.44
N GLU A 35 -4.74 21.04 -12.26
CA GLU A 35 -3.33 21.11 -11.87
C GLU A 35 -3.09 20.54 -10.46
N GLY A 36 -3.97 20.85 -9.50
CA GLY A 36 -3.93 20.27 -8.17
C GLY A 36 -4.12 18.75 -8.15
N GLN A 37 -4.99 18.22 -9.02
CA GLN A 37 -5.17 16.77 -9.22
C GLN A 37 -3.89 16.11 -9.74
N ALA A 38 -3.19 16.75 -10.68
CA ALA A 38 -1.91 16.26 -11.21
C ALA A 38 -0.83 16.20 -10.12
N GLY A 39 -0.63 17.31 -9.39
CA GLY A 39 0.37 17.38 -8.32
C GLY A 39 0.08 16.39 -7.20
N PHE A 40 -1.18 16.25 -6.80
CA PHE A 40 -1.60 15.25 -5.82
C PHE A 40 -1.34 13.83 -6.33
N ALA A 41 -1.74 13.50 -7.56
CA ALA A 41 -1.54 12.16 -8.12
C ALA A 41 -0.05 11.80 -8.25
N ASP A 42 0.80 12.76 -8.61
CA ASP A 42 2.25 12.57 -8.68
C ASP A 42 2.87 12.33 -7.28
N GLY A 43 2.44 13.11 -6.27
CA GLY A 43 2.82 12.87 -4.89
C GLY A 43 2.42 11.46 -4.40
N VAL A 44 1.21 11.01 -4.74
CA VAL A 44 0.75 9.65 -4.42
C VAL A 44 1.54 8.58 -5.18
N LEU A 45 1.97 8.83 -6.42
CA LEU A 45 2.85 7.90 -7.15
C LEU A 45 4.16 7.66 -6.41
N ILE A 46 4.78 8.74 -5.92
CA ILE A 46 6.04 8.67 -5.17
C ILE A 46 5.79 7.94 -3.84
N ALA A 47 4.77 8.35 -3.08
CA ALA A 47 4.45 7.72 -1.80
C ALA A 47 4.13 6.23 -1.94
N ASN A 48 3.37 5.84 -2.98
CA ASN A 48 3.08 4.44 -3.27
C ASN A 48 4.35 3.66 -3.62
N ARG A 49 5.29 4.25 -4.37
CA ARG A 49 6.57 3.60 -4.67
C ARG A 49 7.41 3.37 -3.41
N VAL A 50 7.46 4.34 -2.51
CA VAL A 50 8.12 4.19 -1.21
C VAL A 50 7.46 3.07 -0.40
N ALA A 51 6.13 3.05 -0.30
CA ALA A 51 5.39 2.00 0.39
C ALA A 51 5.66 0.61 -0.21
N GLN A 52 5.79 0.49 -1.54
CA GLN A 52 6.14 -0.77 -2.20
C GLN A 52 7.57 -1.23 -1.88
N PHE A 53 8.55 -0.32 -1.78
CA PHE A 53 9.88 -0.69 -1.30
C PHE A 53 9.86 -1.14 0.16
N CYS A 54 9.07 -0.48 1.01
CA CYS A 54 8.86 -0.89 2.39
C CYS A 54 8.15 -2.25 2.48
N LEU A 55 7.19 -2.53 1.60
CA LEU A 55 6.53 -3.85 1.49
C LEU A 55 7.55 -4.95 1.17
N VAL A 56 8.45 -4.71 0.21
CA VAL A 56 9.51 -5.66 -0.13
C VAL A 56 10.45 -5.89 1.06
N LEU A 57 10.89 -4.81 1.73
CA LEU A 57 11.70 -4.92 2.94
C LEU A 57 11.00 -5.75 4.02
N GLN A 58 9.71 -5.53 4.20
CA GLN A 58 8.92 -6.21 5.21
C GLN A 58 8.68 -7.69 4.87
N LEU A 59 8.50 -8.02 3.59
CA LEU A 59 8.38 -9.40 3.13
C LEU A 59 9.71 -10.17 3.29
N LEU A 60 10.85 -9.55 2.98
CA LEU A 60 12.16 -10.17 3.15
C LEU A 60 12.50 -10.40 4.63
N THR A 61 12.29 -9.38 5.47
CA THR A 61 12.56 -9.48 6.91
C THR A 61 11.57 -10.42 7.61
N GLY A 62 10.28 -10.33 7.27
CA GLY A 62 9.23 -11.20 7.79
C GLY A 62 9.45 -12.65 7.37
N GLY A 63 9.73 -12.90 6.10
CA GLY A 63 10.04 -14.22 5.57
C GLY A 63 11.25 -14.86 6.26
N TYR A 64 12.30 -14.08 6.52
CA TYR A 64 13.43 -14.56 7.33
C TYR A 64 13.01 -14.90 8.77
N MET A 65 12.22 -14.06 9.43
CA MET A 65 11.76 -14.34 10.80
C MET A 65 10.82 -15.55 10.88
N MET A 66 10.07 -15.83 9.81
CA MET A 66 9.23 -17.02 9.70
C MET A 66 10.02 -18.33 9.65
N THR A 67 11.28 -18.32 9.23
CA THR A 67 12.12 -19.54 9.26
C THR A 67 12.74 -19.82 10.62
N LEU A 68 12.59 -18.90 11.58
CA LEU A 68 13.20 -19.00 12.92
C LEU A 68 12.26 -19.58 13.98
N ALA A 69 10.99 -19.78 13.66
CA ALA A 69 9.98 -20.30 14.58
C ALA A 69 8.92 -21.12 13.84
N ASP A 70 8.25 -22.01 14.56
CA ASP A 70 7.17 -22.84 14.02
C ASP A 70 5.84 -22.08 14.08
N TYR A 71 5.49 -21.42 12.98
CA TYR A 71 4.19 -20.78 12.81
C TYR A 71 3.16 -21.73 12.20
N SER A 72 1.87 -21.51 12.50
CA SER A 72 0.80 -22.30 11.90
C SER A 72 0.75 -22.12 10.38
N VAL A 73 0.32 -23.18 9.67
CA VAL A 73 0.14 -23.13 8.20
C VAL A 73 -0.88 -22.06 7.83
N LEU A 74 -1.95 -21.91 8.63
CA LEU A 74 -2.99 -20.91 8.40
C LEU A 74 -2.44 -19.49 8.50
N TRP A 75 -1.74 -19.15 9.59
CA TRP A 75 -1.16 -17.82 9.78
C TRP A 75 -0.14 -17.48 8.70
N SER A 76 0.72 -18.44 8.36
CA SER A 76 1.75 -18.25 7.31
C SER A 76 1.13 -17.99 5.94
N THR A 77 0.08 -18.74 5.60
CA THR A 77 -0.64 -18.60 4.33
C THR A 77 -1.37 -17.26 4.26
N LEU A 78 -2.11 -16.88 5.30
CA LEU A 78 -2.80 -15.60 5.37
C LEU A 78 -1.82 -14.43 5.24
N THR A 79 -0.70 -14.50 5.94
CA THR A 79 0.37 -13.50 5.87
C THR A 79 0.83 -13.31 4.42
N LEU A 80 1.24 -14.39 3.74
CA LEU A 80 1.73 -14.31 2.37
C LEU A 80 0.67 -13.77 1.40
N VAL A 81 -0.56 -14.27 1.48
CA VAL A 81 -1.66 -13.82 0.60
C VAL A 81 -1.95 -12.33 0.78
N LEU A 82 -1.99 -11.85 2.02
CA LEU A 82 -2.25 -10.43 2.30
C LEU A 82 -1.13 -9.54 1.79
N PHE A 83 0.15 -9.90 2.00
CA PHE A 83 1.28 -9.16 1.45
C PHE A 83 1.25 -9.09 -0.08
N LEU A 84 0.99 -10.23 -0.74
CA LEU A 84 0.87 -10.27 -2.20
C LEU A 84 -0.32 -9.45 -2.71
N GLY A 85 -1.46 -9.48 -1.99
CA GLY A 85 -2.61 -8.64 -2.30
C GLY A 85 -2.28 -7.14 -2.24
N ILE A 86 -1.57 -6.70 -1.19
CA ILE A 86 -1.11 -5.31 -1.05
C ILE A 86 -0.15 -4.95 -2.20
N GLY A 87 0.80 -5.82 -2.51
CA GLY A 87 1.74 -5.62 -3.63
C GLY A 87 1.02 -5.50 -4.98
N ALA A 88 0.08 -6.40 -5.26
CA ALA A 88 -0.69 -6.41 -6.50
C ALA A 88 -1.54 -5.14 -6.66
N LEU A 89 -2.31 -4.77 -5.62
CA LEU A 89 -3.15 -3.57 -5.67
C LEU A 89 -2.34 -2.28 -5.72
N GLY A 90 -1.27 -2.18 -4.92
CA GLY A 90 -0.36 -1.04 -4.95
C GLY A 90 0.34 -0.89 -6.30
N GLY A 91 0.74 -2.00 -6.93
CA GLY A 91 1.27 -2.03 -8.28
C GLY A 91 0.26 -1.52 -9.33
N ILE A 92 -0.93 -2.13 -9.39
CA ILE A 92 -1.97 -1.79 -10.39
C ILE A 92 -2.48 -0.36 -10.24
N MET A 93 -2.54 0.19 -9.01
CA MET A 93 -2.94 1.57 -8.73
C MET A 93 -2.05 2.62 -9.43
N THR A 94 -0.81 2.27 -9.79
CA THR A 94 0.11 3.16 -10.52
C THR A 94 -0.47 3.61 -11.88
N LYS A 95 -1.21 2.74 -12.57
CA LYS A 95 -1.79 3.04 -13.89
C LYS A 95 -2.83 4.17 -13.84
N PRO A 96 -3.90 4.09 -13.04
CA PRO A 96 -4.86 5.18 -12.96
C PRO A 96 -4.27 6.47 -12.37
N LEU A 97 -3.29 6.40 -11.46
CA LEU A 97 -2.58 7.60 -10.99
C LEU A 97 -1.87 8.34 -12.13
N LYS A 98 -1.12 7.62 -12.98
CA LYS A 98 -0.50 8.21 -14.20
C LYS A 98 -1.54 8.78 -15.16
N ALA A 99 -2.72 8.14 -15.26
CA ALA A 99 -3.80 8.63 -16.10
C ALA A 99 -4.39 9.96 -15.59
N ILE A 100 -4.45 10.19 -14.27
CA ILE A 100 -4.87 11.48 -13.69
C ILE A 100 -3.89 12.59 -14.11
N VAL A 101 -2.57 12.33 -14.00
CA VAL A 101 -1.54 13.28 -14.42
C VAL A 101 -1.64 13.60 -15.92
N ALA A 102 -1.90 12.59 -16.75
CA ALA A 102 -2.05 12.77 -18.19
C ALA A 102 -3.30 13.59 -18.55
N ALA A 103 -4.45 13.25 -17.97
CA ALA A 103 -5.72 13.95 -18.21
C ALA A 103 -5.66 15.42 -17.78
N ALA A 104 -5.00 15.72 -16.67
CA ALA A 104 -4.79 17.09 -16.22
C ALA A 104 -3.95 17.92 -17.22
N LYS A 105 -2.95 17.31 -17.88
CA LYS A 105 -2.13 17.98 -18.90
C LYS A 105 -2.88 18.18 -20.22
N SER A 106 -3.80 17.29 -20.57
CA SER A 106 -4.62 17.41 -21.78
C SER A 106 -5.89 18.23 -21.59
N GLY A 107 -6.20 18.69 -20.36
CA GLY A 107 -7.45 19.38 -20.05
C GLY A 107 -8.68 18.47 -20.07
N GLU A 108 -8.47 17.16 -19.99
CA GLU A 108 -9.53 16.14 -20.01
C GLU A 108 -10.00 15.78 -18.59
N SER A 109 -11.17 15.13 -18.51
CA SER A 109 -11.72 14.66 -17.24
C SER A 109 -10.97 13.42 -16.71
N ALA A 110 -10.46 13.51 -15.49
CA ALA A 110 -9.81 12.40 -14.79
C ALA A 110 -10.78 11.55 -13.93
N ALA A 111 -12.10 11.80 -13.97
CA ALA A 111 -13.07 11.24 -13.03
C ALA A 111 -13.04 9.71 -12.94
N GLY A 112 -12.92 9.02 -14.08
CA GLY A 112 -12.85 7.55 -14.12
C GLY A 112 -11.54 6.99 -13.57
N ALA A 113 -10.43 7.71 -13.68
CA ALA A 113 -9.16 7.32 -13.09
C ALA A 113 -9.18 7.54 -11.57
N ILE A 114 -9.72 8.68 -11.13
CA ILE A 114 -9.91 9.02 -9.72
C ILE A 114 -10.76 7.98 -8.99
N SER A 115 -11.89 7.55 -9.59
CA SER A 115 -12.75 6.54 -8.96
C SER A 115 -12.03 5.20 -8.76
N ARG A 116 -11.18 4.78 -9.72
CA ARG A 116 -10.35 3.58 -9.59
C ARG A 116 -9.29 3.73 -8.49
N VAL A 117 -8.60 4.87 -8.42
CA VAL A 117 -7.63 5.12 -7.33
C VAL A 117 -8.33 5.09 -5.97
N ARG A 118 -9.55 5.63 -5.87
CA ARG A 118 -10.35 5.59 -4.64
C ARG A 118 -10.74 4.17 -4.25
N LEU A 119 -11.13 3.33 -5.21
CA LEU A 119 -11.42 1.92 -4.94
C LEU A 119 -10.17 1.20 -4.42
N PHE A 120 -9.04 1.35 -5.13
CA PHE A 120 -7.79 0.70 -4.73
C PHE A 120 -7.29 1.18 -3.37
N SER A 121 -7.44 2.46 -3.03
CA SER A 121 -7.02 2.97 -1.72
C SER A 121 -7.85 2.41 -0.57
N ILE A 122 -9.15 2.19 -0.77
CA ILE A 122 -10.02 1.52 0.21
C ILE A 122 -9.62 0.05 0.36
N LEU A 123 -9.39 -0.66 -0.74
CA LEU A 123 -8.96 -2.06 -0.69
C LEU A 123 -7.59 -2.20 -0.01
N LEU A 124 -6.65 -1.32 -0.31
CA LEU A 124 -5.34 -1.27 0.35
C LEU A 124 -5.45 -0.99 1.85
N LEU A 125 -6.35 -0.09 2.27
CA LEU A 125 -6.64 0.13 3.69
C LEU A 125 -7.12 -1.17 4.35
N VAL A 126 -8.11 -1.85 3.75
CA VAL A 126 -8.68 -3.08 4.31
C VAL A 126 -7.62 -4.17 4.43
N LEU A 127 -6.85 -4.41 3.36
CA LEU A 127 -5.77 -5.40 3.38
C LEU A 127 -4.68 -5.03 4.40
N TYR A 128 -4.37 -3.75 4.52
CA TYR A 128 -3.31 -3.31 5.44
C TYR A 128 -3.74 -3.42 6.91
N VAL A 129 -5.00 -3.12 7.22
CA VAL A 129 -5.57 -3.39 8.56
C VAL A 129 -5.61 -4.89 8.83
N ALA A 130 -6.00 -5.71 7.84
CA ALA A 130 -6.05 -7.16 7.98
C ALA A 130 -4.67 -7.77 8.27
N ILE A 131 -3.60 -7.32 7.59
CA ILE A 131 -2.25 -7.83 7.88
C ILE A 131 -1.74 -7.40 9.25
N ILE A 132 -2.07 -6.18 9.71
CA ILE A 132 -1.75 -5.75 11.08
C ILE A 132 -2.44 -6.65 12.10
N PHE A 133 -3.71 -6.99 11.87
CA PHE A 133 -4.45 -7.93 12.72
C PHE A 133 -3.79 -9.31 12.74
N VAL A 134 -3.49 -9.89 11.57
CA VAL A 134 -2.83 -11.21 11.48
C VAL A 134 -1.47 -11.19 12.18
N MET A 135 -0.70 -10.11 12.04
CA MET A 135 0.59 -9.97 12.74
C MET A 135 0.45 -9.90 14.27
N GLN A 136 -0.60 -9.25 14.77
CA GLN A 136 -0.86 -9.15 16.21
C GLN A 136 -1.31 -10.49 16.82
N TYR A 137 -2.07 -11.28 16.06
CA TYR A 137 -2.58 -12.57 16.50
C TYR A 137 -1.84 -13.70 15.76
N SER A 138 -0.60 -14.00 16.17
CA SER A 138 0.22 -15.02 15.50
C SER A 138 -0.12 -16.48 15.86
N ASN A 139 -1.05 -16.69 16.80
CA ASN A 139 -1.41 -18.02 17.33
C ASN A 139 -2.67 -18.63 16.71
N ILE A 140 -3.25 -18.00 15.69
CA ILE A 140 -4.37 -18.54 14.88
C ILE A 140 -3.89 -19.55 13.84
#